data_AF-A0A968ZRK4-F1
#
_entry.id   AF-A0A968ZRK4-F1
#
_cell.length_a   1.000
_cell.length_b   1.000
_cell.length_c   1.000
_cell.angle_alpha   90.00
_cell.angle_beta   90.00
_cell.angle_gamma   90.00
#
_symmetry.space_group_name_H-M   'P 1'
#
loop_
_entity.id
_entity.type
_entity.pdbx_description
1 polymer ?
#
loop_
_entity_poly.entity_id
_entity_poly.type
_entity_poly.pdbx_seq_one_letter_code
_entity_poly.pdbx_strand_id
1 'polypeptide(L)'
;MESFLFNDAQKTLAPTTLQRVHCPTCGGSAERYHLAENSTVRTQCSSCDYLMTVCAETGRVIEAYAPSFSPAAFASSLAVA
;
A
#
# COMPACT_ATOMS: atom_id res chain seq x y z
N MET A 1 3.23 -32.01 8.31
CA MET A 1 2.58 -30.86 8.98
C MET A 1 3.56 -29.70 8.87
N GLU A 2 3.89 -29.25 7.66
CA GLU A 2 3.03 -28.47 6.75
C GLU A 2 2.44 -27.26 7.46
N SER A 3 3.20 -26.16 7.52
CA SER A 3 2.60 -24.82 7.54
C SER A 3 3.66 -23.76 7.22
N PHE A 4 3.83 -23.54 5.92
CA PHE A 4 4.10 -22.24 5.30
C PHE A 4 5.31 -21.46 5.82
N LEU A 5 6.49 -21.79 5.27
CA LEU A 5 7.45 -20.74 4.93
C LEU A 5 6.72 -19.77 3.99
N PHE A 6 6.21 -18.67 4.54
CA PHE A 6 5.66 -17.53 3.81
C PHE A 6 6.83 -16.82 3.14
N ASN A 7 7.40 -17.46 2.12
CA ASN A 7 8.37 -16.88 1.22
C ASN A 7 7.60 -16.61 -0.06
N ASP A 8 7.21 -15.35 -0.30
CA ASP A 8 7.19 -14.77 -1.65
C ASP A 8 6.79 -13.28 -1.57
N ALA A 9 7.61 -12.42 -2.19
CA ALA A 9 7.33 -11.02 -2.57
C ALA A 9 7.51 -9.85 -1.58
N GLN A 10 8.33 -9.98 -0.53
CA GLN A 10 9.06 -8.83 0.04
C GLN A 10 10.58 -9.03 -0.04
N LYS A 11 11.06 -9.64 -1.14
CA LYS A 11 12.46 -9.56 -1.53
C LYS A 11 12.84 -8.08 -1.50
N THR A 12 13.78 -7.72 -0.64
CA THR A 12 14.28 -6.38 -0.34
C THR A 12 14.80 -5.70 -1.61
N LEU A 13 13.89 -5.25 -2.47
CA LEU A 13 14.17 -4.37 -3.59
C LEU A 13 14.22 -2.98 -2.99
N ALA A 14 15.43 -2.45 -2.79
CA ALA A 14 15.61 -1.12 -2.27
C ALA A 14 14.77 -0.15 -3.12
N PRO A 15 13.75 0.51 -2.53
CA PRO A 15 12.93 1.40 -3.31
C PRO A 15 13.79 2.55 -3.81
N THR A 16 13.77 2.76 -5.13
CA THR A 16 14.58 3.78 -5.79
C THR A 16 14.20 5.17 -5.29
N THR A 17 12.91 5.37 -5.03
CA THR A 17 12.40 6.55 -4.32
C THR A 17 11.21 6.20 -3.44
N LEU A 18 11.17 6.81 -2.26
CA LEU A 18 10.04 6.78 -1.32
C LEU A 18 9.41 8.16 -1.27
N GLN A 19 8.11 8.23 -1.51
CA GLN A 19 7.33 9.46 -1.41
C GLN A 19 6.23 9.28 -0.36
N ARG A 20 6.06 10.27 0.51
CA ARG A 20 4.90 10.34 1.39
C ARG A 20 3.74 10.99 0.64
N VAL A 21 2.59 10.31 0.62
CA VAL A 21 1.36 10.74 -0.05
C VAL A 21 0.18 10.57 0.89
N HIS A 22 -0.96 11.16 0.57
CA HIS A 22 -2.20 10.88 1.31
C HIS A 22 -2.86 9.62 0.76
N CYS A 23 -3.41 8.81 1.67
CA CYS A 23 -4.18 7.63 1.31
C CYS A 23 -5.46 8.06 0.58
N PRO A 24 -5.75 7.52 -0.63
CA PRO A 24 -6.98 7.83 -1.34
C PRO A 24 -8.21 7.22 -0.68
N THR A 25 -8.02 6.22 0.19
CA THR A 25 -9.06 5.68 1.04
C THR A 25 -9.18 6.58 2.28
N CYS A 26 -8.44 6.36 3.36
CA CYS A 26 -8.68 7.04 4.63
C CYS A 26 -8.23 8.52 4.75
N GLY A 27 -7.53 9.08 3.76
CA GLY A 27 -6.91 10.41 3.86
C GLY A 27 -5.66 10.49 4.76
N GLY A 28 -5.33 9.42 5.49
CA GLY A 28 -4.14 9.33 6.35
C GLY A 28 -2.83 9.30 5.57
N SER A 29 -1.71 9.19 6.29
CA SER A 29 -0.38 9.08 5.69
C SER A 29 -0.20 7.73 4.99
N ALA A 30 0.25 7.77 3.74
CA ALA A 30 0.58 6.62 2.93
C ALA A 30 1.97 6.81 2.29
N GLU A 31 2.55 5.70 1.88
CA GLU A 31 3.88 5.64 1.30
C GLU A 31 3.79 5.12 -0.11
N ARG A 32 4.44 5.81 -1.04
CA ARG A 32 4.57 5.43 -2.44
C ARG A 32 6.03 5.09 -2.74
N TYR A 33 6.24 3.85 -3.11
CA TYR A 33 7.52 3.25 -3.45
C TYR A 33 7.61 3.12 -4.97
N HIS A 34 8.63 3.73 -5.56
CA HIS A 34 8.98 3.48 -6.96
C HIS A 34 10.08 2.43 -7.02
N LEU A 35 9.75 1.29 -7.61
CA LEU A 35 10.62 0.14 -7.78
C LEU A 35 11.12 0.13 -9.22
N ALA A 36 12.31 0.69 -9.46
CA ALA A 36 12.86 0.81 -10.81
C ALA A 36 13.14 -0.54 -11.49
N GLU A 37 13.52 -1.57 -10.73
CA GLU A 37 13.83 -2.90 -11.29
C GLU A 37 12.64 -3.56 -12.00
N ASN A 38 11.42 -3.31 -11.51
CA ASN A 38 10.20 -3.90 -12.07
C ASN A 38 9.33 -2.86 -12.78
N SER A 39 9.81 -1.61 -12.91
CA SER A 39 9.00 -0.48 -13.39
C SER A 39 7.63 -0.45 -12.71
N THR A 40 7.59 -0.59 -11.38
CA THR A 40 6.34 -0.57 -10.61
C THR A 40 6.31 0.55 -9.59
N VAL A 41 5.10 1.04 -9.33
CA VAL A 41 4.82 2.01 -8.29
C VAL A 41 3.84 1.38 -7.32
N ARG A 42 4.29 1.19 -6.07
CA ARG A 42 3.48 0.61 -4.99
C ARG A 42 3.11 1.70 -3.99
N THR A 43 1.83 1.93 -3.80
CA THR A 43 1.29 2.83 -2.77
C THR A 43 0.67 2.00 -1.67
N GLN A 44 1.06 2.21 -0.42
CA GLN A 44 0.52 1.50 0.75
C GLN A 44 0.17 2.45 1.90
N CYS A 45 -0.89 2.17 2.63
CA CYS A 45 -1.28 2.89 3.84
C CYS A 45 -1.35 1.91 5.01
N SER A 46 -0.62 2.19 6.08
CA SER A 46 -0.65 1.38 7.31
C SER A 46 -1.88 1.62 8.18
N SER A 47 -2.63 2.71 7.96
CA SER A 47 -3.80 3.06 8.79
C SER A 47 -5.06 2.32 8.38
N CYS A 48 -5.19 1.99 7.10
CA CYS A 48 -6.37 1.32 6.58
C CYS A 48 -5.98 0.19 5.63
N ASP A 49 -4.76 -0.34 5.68
CA ASP A 49 -4.31 -1.44 4.81
C ASP A 49 -4.55 -1.23 3.30
N TYR A 50 -4.72 0.01 2.83
CA TYR A 50 -4.84 0.31 1.41
C TYR A 50 -3.54 -0.06 0.71
N LEU A 51 -3.63 -0.81 -0.39
CA LEU A 51 -2.49 -1.21 -1.20
C LEU A 51 -2.85 -1.06 -2.67
N MET A 52 -1.97 -0.42 -3.45
CA MET A 52 -2.11 -0.31 -4.89
C MET A 52 -0.75 -0.40 -5.55
N THR A 53 -0.57 -1.36 -6.44
CA THR A 53 0.62 -1.53 -7.27
C THR A 53 0.24 -1.30 -8.73
N VAL A 54 0.93 -0.37 -9.39
CA VAL A 54 0.75 -0.07 -10.81
C VAL A 54 2.06 -0.23 -11.57
N CYS A 55 1.98 -0.52 -12.85
CA CYS A 55 3.11 -0.42 -13.76
C CYS A 55 3.41 1.06 -14.02
N ALA A 56 4.64 1.50 -13.75
CA ALA A 56 5.11 2.86 -13.97
C ALA A 56 5.12 3.25 -15.47
N GLU A 57 5.40 2.29 -16.34
CA GLU A 57 5.49 2.51 -17.79
C GLU A 57 4.11 2.59 -18.45
N THR A 58 3.20 1.69 -18.09
CA THR A 58 1.90 1.56 -18.76
C THR A 58 0.73 2.16 -17.98
N GLY A 59 0.92 2.47 -16.70
CA GLY A 59 -0.15 2.91 -15.79
C GLY A 59 -1.16 1.82 -15.43
N ARG A 60 -0.99 0.59 -15.91
CA ARG A 60 -1.91 -0.51 -15.60
C ARG A 60 -1.83 -0.89 -14.13
N VAL A 61 -2.99 -1.16 -13.54
CA VAL A 61 -3.09 -1.72 -12.20
C VAL A 61 -2.66 -3.17 -12.24
N ILE A 62 -1.66 -3.51 -11.43
CA ILE A 62 -1.16 -4.87 -11.23
C ILE A 62 -1.90 -5.51 -10.06
N GLU A 63 -2.00 -4.76 -8.96
CA GLU A 63 -2.67 -5.20 -7.73
C GLU A 63 -3.36 -4.00 -7.09
N ALA A 64 -4.58 -4.19 -6.61
CA ALA A 64 -5.28 -3.19 -5.82
C ALA A 64 -6.10 -3.86 -4.74
N TYR A 65 -5.88 -3.42 -3.51
CA TYR A 65 -6.66 -3.77 -2.35
C TYR A 65 -7.09 -2.48 -1.65
N ALA A 66 -8.40 -2.34 -1.49
CA ALA A 66 -9.00 -1.24 -0.76
C ALA A 66 -10.00 -1.85 0.23
N PRO A 67 -9.89 -1.54 1.53
CA PRO A 67 -10.94 -1.90 2.46
C PRO A 67 -12.21 -1.12 2.15
N SER A 68 -13.34 -1.74 2.43
CA SER A 68 -14.61 -1.04 2.47
C SER A 68 -14.57 0.02 3.57
N PHE A 69 -14.80 1.27 3.19
CA PHE A 69 -15.08 2.34 4.14
C PHE A 69 -16.34 2.00 4.94
N SER A 70 -16.17 1.69 6.22
CA SER A 70 -17.27 1.81 7.17
C SER A 70 -17.19 3.19 7.83
N PRO A 71 -18.33 3.85 8.12
CA PRO A 71 -18.32 5.08 8.90
C PRO A 71 -17.65 4.94 10.28
N ALA A 72 -17.51 3.71 10.78
CA ALA A 72 -16.74 3.40 11.99
C ALA A 72 -15.22 3.67 11.84
N ALA A 73 -14.65 3.52 10.64
CA ALA A 73 -13.23 3.80 10.40
C ALA A 73 -12.88 5.30 10.57
N PHE A 74 -13.84 6.21 10.31
CA PHE A 74 -13.69 7.63 10.64
C PHE A 74 -13.79 7.88 12.15
N ALA A 75 -14.62 7.13 12.87
CA ALA A 75 -14.79 7.28 14.32
C ALA A 75 -13.54 6.85 15.10
N SER A 76 -12.78 5.86 14.62
CA SER A 76 -11.56 5.39 15.28
C SER A 76 -10.44 6.45 15.34
N SER A 77 -10.42 7.44 14.44
CA SER A 77 -9.44 8.53 14.50
C SER A 77 -9.81 9.64 15.50
N LEU A 78 -11.05 9.65 16.01
CA LEU A 78 -11.55 10.60 17.00
C LEU A 78 -11.57 10.03 18.42
N ALA A 79 -11.29 8.74 18.60
CA ALA A 79 -11.30 8.08 19.91
C ALA A 79 -9.95 8.18 20.68
N VAL A 80 -8.95 8.89 20.14
CA VAL A 80 -7.69 9.20 20.82
C VAL A 80 -7.59 10.72 21.05
N ALA A 81 -8.48 11.24 21.89
CA ALA A 81 -8.43 12.61 22.42
C ALA A 81 -8.81 12.61 23.91
#